data_AF-A0A919C558-F1
#
_entry.id   AF-A0A919C558-F1
#
_cell.length_a   1.000
_cell.length_b   1.000
_cell.length_c   1.000
_cell.angle_alpha   90.00
_cell.angle_beta   90.00
_cell.angle_gamma   90.00
#
_symmetry.space_group_name_H-M   'P 1'
#
loop_
_entity.id
_entity.type
_entity.pdbx_description
1 polymer ?
#
loop_
_entity_poly.entity_id
_entity_poly.type
_entity_poly.pdbx_seq_one_letter_code
_entity_poly.pdbx_strand_id
1 'polypeptide(L)' 'MTHRTEARTRPEDPAETAAALRRDRFGSLPERIRPQDTVETRPATVPDPARDTYNPDEWLIRYCG' A
#
# COMPACT_ATOMS: atom_id res chain seq x y z
N MET A 1 -49.58 -41.74 5.66
CA MET A 1 -48.96 -41.11 4.48
C MET A 1 -48.17 -39.89 4.97
N THR A 2 -46.89 -40.05 5.27
CA THR A 2 -46.04 -38.96 5.76
C THR A 2 -45.51 -38.17 4.56
N HIS A 3 -45.98 -36.94 4.39
CA HIS A 3 -45.48 -36.06 3.33
C HIS A 3 -44.10 -35.52 3.74
N ARG A 4 -43.08 -35.96 3.01
CA ARG A 4 -41.72 -35.40 3.06
C ARG A 4 -41.77 -34.01 2.44
N THR A 5 -41.58 -32.97 3.25
CA THR A 5 -41.34 -31.63 2.73
C THR A 5 -39.98 -31.62 2.05
N GLU A 6 -39.97 -31.67 0.72
CA GLU A 6 -38.76 -31.46 -0.06
C GLU A 6 -38.33 -30.00 0.10
N ALA A 7 -37.07 -29.79 0.48
CA ALA A 7 -36.47 -28.48 0.56
C ALA A 7 -36.55 -27.84 -0.83
N ARG A 8 -37.49 -26.92 -0.99
CA ARG A 8 -37.69 -26.16 -2.21
C ARG A 8 -36.38 -25.42 -2.49
N THR A 9 -35.63 -25.88 -3.49
CA THR A 9 -34.52 -25.11 -4.05
C THR A 9 -35.13 -23.83 -4.60
N ARG A 10 -34.97 -22.75 -3.85
CA ARG A 10 -35.36 -21.39 -4.28
C ARG A 10 -34.41 -21.04 -5.44
N PRO A 11 -34.92 -20.59 -6.61
CA PRO A 11 -34.05 -20.09 -7.65
C PRO A 11 -33.20 -18.98 -7.04
N GLU A 12 -31.90 -19.00 -7.32
CA GLU A 12 -30.89 -18.09 -6.79
C GLU A 12 -31.47 -16.68 -6.60
N ASP A 13 -31.69 -16.32 -5.34
CA ASP A 13 -32.28 -15.04 -5.00
C ASP A 13 -31.28 -13.95 -5.45
N PRO A 14 -31.64 -13.05 -6.39
CA PRO A 14 -30.70 -12.06 -6.90
C PRO A 14 -30.15 -11.17 -5.78
N ALA A 15 -30.87 -11.02 -4.66
CA ALA A 15 -30.38 -10.33 -3.48
C ALA A 15 -29.26 -11.11 -2.75
N GLU A 16 -29.35 -12.45 -2.72
CA GLU A 16 -28.35 -13.34 -2.15
C GLU A 16 -27.08 -13.36 -3.00
N THR A 17 -27.22 -13.38 -4.34
CA THR A 17 -26.11 -13.24 -5.28
C THR A 17 -25.43 -11.87 -5.16
N ALA A 18 -26.20 -10.78 -5.07
CA ALA A 18 -25.65 -9.45 -4.88
C ALA A 18 -24.96 -9.27 -3.51
N ALA A 19 -25.46 -9.95 -2.48
CA ALA A 19 -24.82 -9.98 -1.16
C ALA A 19 -23.51 -10.77 -1.17
N ALA A 20 -23.46 -11.91 -1.87
CA ALA A 20 -22.24 -12.69 -2.07
C ALA A 20 -21.16 -11.87 -2.80
N LEU A 21 -21.53 -11.19 -3.89
CA LEU A 21 -20.61 -10.31 -4.65
C LEU A 21 -20.10 -9.10 -3.85
N ARG A 22 -20.87 -8.62 -2.87
CA ARG A 22 -20.41 -7.56 -1.96
C ARG A 22 -19.47 -8.11 -0.89
N ARG A 23 -19.76 -9.28 -0.32
CA ARG A 23 -18.91 -9.93 0.67
C ARG A 23 -17.57 -10.36 0.06
N ASP A 24 -17.56 -10.80 -1.19
CA ASP A 24 -16.31 -11.11 -1.91
C ASP A 24 -15.41 -9.88 -2.05
N ARG A 25 -15.99 -8.72 -2.42
CA ARG A 25 -15.24 -7.47 -2.61
C ARG A 25 -14.86 -6.73 -1.33
N PHE A 26 -15.75 -6.73 -0.33
CA PHE A 26 -15.65 -5.88 0.86
C PHE A 26 -15.76 -6.65 2.18
N GLY A 27 -15.80 -7.98 2.14
CA GLY A 27 -15.98 -8.82 3.33
C GLY A 27 -14.68 -9.13 4.06
N SER A 28 -13.52 -8.75 3.51
CA SER A 28 -12.23 -8.86 4.19
C SER A 28 -11.68 -7.48 4.53
N LEU A 29 -11.10 -7.37 5.71
CA LEU A 29 -10.36 -6.18 6.11
C LEU A 29 -8.99 -6.22 5.41
N PRO A 30 -8.53 -5.12 4.78
CA PRO A 30 -7.18 -5.03 4.26
C PRO A 30 -6.14 -5.25 5.35
N GLU A 31 -4.92 -5.60 4.94
CA GLU A 31 -3.81 -5.72 5.87
C GLU A 31 -3.57 -4.42 6.63
N ARG A 32 -3.20 -4.56 7.91
CA ARG A 32 -2.92 -3.39 8.75
C ARG A 32 -1.63 -2.71 8.25
N ILE A 33 -1.77 -1.46 7.83
CA ILE A 33 -0.66 -0.61 7.42
C ILE A 33 0.23 -0.31 8.64
N ARG A 34 1.54 -0.39 8.48
CA ARG A 34 2.47 -0.03 9.56
C ARG A 34 2.52 1.50 9.69
N PRO A 35 2.67 2.06 10.90
CA PRO A 35 2.76 3.52 11.05
C PRO A 35 3.86 4.16 10.21
N GLN A 36 4.96 3.45 9.95
CA GLN A 36 6.07 3.94 9.13
C GLN A 36 5.67 4.16 7.67
N ASP A 37 4.75 3.34 7.15
CA ASP A 37 4.27 3.44 5.77
C ASP A 37 3.22 4.55 5.59
N THR A 38 2.76 5.14 6.71
CA THR A 38 1.81 6.27 6.70
C THR A 38 2.50 7.64 6.61
N VAL A 39 3.83 7.68 6.69
CA VAL A 39 4.60 8.94 6.72
C VAL A 39 5.61 8.99 5.58
N GLU A 40 5.68 10.12 4.89
CA GLU A 40 6.73 10.39 3.90
C GLU A 40 7.84 11.24 4.53
N THR A 41 9.09 10.82 4.38
CA THR A 41 10.25 11.61 4.85
C THR A 41 10.80 12.44 3.72
N ARG A 42 10.78 13.77 3.88
CA ARG A 42 11.40 14.73 2.97
C ARG A 42 12.45 15.57 3.70
N PRO A 43 13.60 15.86 3.07
CA PRO A 43 14.59 16.74 3.67
C PRO A 43 13.99 18.15 3.85
N ALA A 44 14.26 18.76 5.00
CA ALA A 44 13.75 20.10 5.32
C ALA A 44 14.37 21.21 4.45
N THR A 45 15.54 20.96 3.85
CA THR A 45 16.25 21.90 2.98
C THR A 45 16.95 21.12 1.88
N VAL A 46 17.11 21.76 0.72
CA VAL A 46 17.89 21.21 -0.39
C VAL A 46 19.33 20.96 0.10
N PRO A 47 19.91 19.76 -0.09
CA PRO A 47 21.29 19.49 0.27
C PRO A 47 22.22 20.50 -0.40
N ASP A 48 23.15 21.07 0.36
CA ASP A 48 24.12 22.04 -0.15
C ASP A 48 25.07 21.36 -1.16
N PRO A 49 25.08 21.77 -2.44
CA PRO A 49 25.95 21.18 -3.45
C PRO A 49 27.45 21.35 -3.15
N ALA A 50 27.85 22.36 -2.37
CA ALA A 50 29.24 22.56 -1.98
C ALA A 50 29.72 21.49 -0.98
N ARG A 51 28.79 20.82 -0.29
CA ARG A 51 29.12 19.81 0.73
C ARG A 51 29.78 18.56 0.14
N ASP A 52 29.42 18.21 -1.09
CA ASP A 52 29.95 17.03 -1.79
C ASP A 52 31.06 17.39 -2.79
N THR A 53 31.38 18.68 -2.96
CA THR A 53 32.40 19.17 -3.92
C THR A 53 33.80 19.30 -3.28
N TYR A 54 34.00 18.80 -2.06
CA TYR A 54 35.31 18.87 -1.42
C TYR A 54 36.34 18.00 -2.16
N ASN A 55 37.37 18.64 -2.74
CA ASN A 55 38.50 17.98 -3.36
C ASN A 55 39.78 18.23 -2.51
N PRO A 56 40.33 17.20 -1.86
CA PRO A 56 41.53 17.34 -1.03
C PRO A 56 42.80 17.61 -1.83
N ASP A 57 42.79 17.53 -3.17
CA ASP A 57 43.98 17.76 -4.01
C ASP A 57 44.06 19.18 -4.58
N GLU A 58 43.05 20.04 -4.33
CA GLU A 58 43.05 21.42 -4.82
C GLU A 58 44.27 22.24 -4.35
N TRP A 59 44.76 21.99 -3.13
CA TRP A 59 45.92 22.69 -2.59
C TRP A 59 47.21 22.32 -3.34
N LEU A 60 47.35 21.06 -3.77
CA LEU A 60 48.51 20.60 -4.55
C LEU A 60 48.55 21.30 -5.91
N ILE A 61 47.41 21.38 -6.60
CA ILE A 61 47.29 22.04 -7.91
C ILE A 61 47.59 23.55 -7.78
N ARG A 62 47.11 24.20 -6.72
CA ARG A 62 47.21 25.66 -6.56
C ARG A 62 48.58 26.14 -6.08
N TYR A 63 49.28 25.37 -5.25
CA TYR A 63 50.46 25.85 -4.52
C TYR A 63 51.75 25.08 -4.85
N CYS A 64 51.68 23.93 -5.51
CA CYS A 64 52.84 23.09 -5.80
C CYS A 64 53.11 22.88 -7.30
N GLY A 65 52.36 23.58 -8.17
CA GLY A 65 52.54 23.60 -9.63
C GLY A 65 53.49 24.69 -10.12
#